data_AF-A0AAD7G6D5-F1
#
_entry.id   AF-A0AAD7G6D5-F1
#
_cell.length_a   1.000
_cell.length_b   1.000
_cell.length_c   1.000
_cell.angle_alpha   90.00
_cell.angle_beta   90.00
_cell.angle_gamma   90.00
#
_symmetry.space_group_name_H-M   'P 1'
#
loop_
_entity.id
_entity.type
_entity.pdbx_description
1 polymer ?
#
loop_
_entity_poly.entity_id
_entity_poly.type
_entity_poly.pdbx_seq_one_letter_code
_entity_poly.pdbx_strand_id
1 'polypeptide(L)'
;ADSIPAGYLFLGPLEELQSDEPNRYKHPDCAAYWSLDPSGAQRLSTEEAENLGFPSIELKVLLYLQFWDARVYEGLRQFHEGKGFDPYSQDIARHLEYPLFQFSEWLEASFTHGENI
;
A
#
# COMPACT_ATOMS: atom_id res chain seq x y z
N ALA A 1 27.83 20.63 -17.14
CA ALA A 1 26.72 20.21 -16.27
C ALA A 1 27.20 18.94 -15.61
N ASP A 2 27.42 18.99 -14.30
CA ASP A 2 27.86 17.82 -13.55
C ASP A 2 26.71 16.81 -13.56
N SER A 3 27.00 15.59 -14.01
CA SER A 3 26.02 14.51 -14.07
C SER A 3 25.69 14.05 -12.65
N ILE A 4 24.40 13.83 -12.37
CA ILE A 4 23.95 13.21 -11.11
C ILE A 4 24.71 11.89 -10.92
N PRO A 5 25.29 11.63 -9.73
CA PRO A 5 26.00 10.39 -9.46
C PRO A 5 25.05 9.19 -9.58
N ALA A 6 25.59 8.02 -9.94
CA ALA A 6 24.80 6.80 -9.93
C ALA A 6 24.30 6.52 -8.50
N GLY A 7 22.99 6.44 -8.34
CA GLY A 7 22.33 6.15 -7.07
C GLY A 7 21.25 5.09 -7.25
N TYR A 8 20.92 4.43 -6.15
CA TYR A 8 19.94 3.36 -6.05
C TYR A 8 18.75 3.85 -5.24
N LEU A 9 17.54 3.66 -5.77
CA LEU A 9 16.30 3.91 -5.05
C LEU A 9 15.89 2.62 -4.33
N PHE A 10 15.82 2.68 -3.01
CA PHE A 10 15.29 1.59 -2.20
C PHE A 10 13.86 1.89 -1.81
N LEU A 11 13.01 0.87 -1.95
CA LEU A 11 11.66 0.85 -1.41
C LEU A 11 11.68 -0.05 -0.18
N GLY A 12 11.27 0.50 0.96
CA GLY A 12 11.07 -0.23 2.20
C GLY A 12 9.92 -1.24 2.05
N PRO A 13 9.92 -2.30 2.89
CA PRO A 13 8.85 -3.29 2.91
C PRO A 13 7.47 -2.63 3.12
N LEU A 14 6.44 -3.17 2.45
CA LEU A 14 5.06 -2.68 2.60
C LEU A 14 4.55 -2.89 4.03
N GLU A 15 5.09 -3.88 4.73
CA GLU A 15 4.82 -4.16 6.14
C GLU A 15 5.30 -3.01 7.04
N GLU A 16 6.37 -2.32 6.66
CA GLU A 16 6.86 -1.14 7.39
C GLU A 16 6.00 0.09 7.14
N LEU A 17 5.22 0.09 6.06
CA LEU A 17 4.19 1.09 5.82
C LEU A 17 2.96 0.86 6.70
N GLN A 18 2.76 -0.31 7.30
CA GLN A 18 1.62 -0.54 8.18
C GLN A 18 1.84 0.15 9.55
N SER A 19 0.86 0.94 9.99
CA SER A 19 0.80 1.49 11.34
C SER A 19 0.08 0.51 12.29
N ASP A 20 0.35 0.63 13.58
CA ASP A 20 -0.45 -0.02 14.63
C ASP A 20 -1.89 0.55 14.69
N GLU A 21 -2.09 1.72 14.10
CA GLU A 21 -3.42 2.31 13.89
C GLU A 21 -4.05 1.75 12.60
N PRO A 22 -5.27 1.22 12.65
CA PRO A 22 -6.00 0.89 11.45
C PRO A 22 -6.12 2.13 10.55
N ASN A 23 -5.85 1.98 9.25
CA ASN A 23 -6.03 3.00 8.22
C ASN A 23 -5.01 4.13 8.20
N ARG A 24 -3.91 3.98 8.93
CA ARG A 24 -2.74 4.83 8.71
C ARG A 24 -1.62 3.98 8.16
N TYR A 25 -1.06 4.44 7.06
CA TYR A 25 0.27 4.03 6.71
C TYR A 25 1.25 4.94 7.47
N LYS A 26 2.38 4.39 7.93
CA LYS A 26 3.51 5.23 8.32
C LYS A 26 3.85 6.12 7.12
N HIS A 27 4.12 7.40 7.40
CA HIS A 27 4.31 8.42 6.38
C HIS A 27 5.27 7.93 5.26
N PRO A 28 5.03 8.25 3.98
CA PRO A 28 5.87 7.88 2.83
C PRO A 28 7.38 8.03 3.05
N ASP A 29 7.78 8.99 3.88
CA ASP A 29 9.18 9.25 4.27
C ASP A 29 9.87 8.03 4.93
N CYS A 30 9.10 7.06 5.42
CA CYS A 30 9.68 5.83 5.99
C CYS A 30 10.05 4.78 4.94
N ALA A 31 9.43 4.77 3.76
CA ALA A 31 9.49 3.61 2.86
C ALA A 31 10.20 3.86 1.54
N ALA A 32 10.82 5.01 1.31
CA ALA A 32 11.70 5.16 0.16
C ALA A 32 12.88 6.05 0.48
N TYR A 33 14.06 5.67 0.00
CA TYR A 33 15.27 6.46 0.17
C TYR A 33 16.28 6.20 -0.93
N TRP A 34 17.14 7.19 -1.14
CA TRP A 34 18.28 7.06 -2.03
C TRP A 34 19.49 6.48 -1.27
N SER A 35 20.29 5.67 -1.95
CA SER A 35 21.59 5.23 -1.47
C SER A 35 22.60 5.26 -2.62
N LEU A 36 23.86 5.54 -2.30
CA LEU A 36 24.97 5.37 -3.24
C LEU A 36 25.54 3.95 -3.20
N ASP A 37 25.17 3.16 -2.17
CA ASP A 37 25.56 1.77 -2.02
C ASP A 37 24.50 0.86 -2.65
N PRO A 38 24.88 -0.05 -3.58
CA PRO A 38 23.97 -1.05 -4.13
C PRO A 38 23.30 -1.96 -3.09
N SER A 39 23.81 -2.01 -1.86
CA SER A 39 23.20 -2.77 -0.75
C SER A 39 22.08 -2.02 -0.03
N GLY A 40 22.02 -0.69 -0.17
CA GLY A 40 21.09 0.17 0.56
C GLY A 40 21.49 0.49 2.00
N ALA A 41 22.62 -0.05 2.49
CA ALA A 41 23.06 0.17 3.87
C ALA A 41 23.36 1.64 4.20
N GLN A 42 23.70 2.45 3.19
CA GLN A 42 24.00 3.87 3.33
C GLN A 42 22.82 4.71 2.87
N ARG A 43 21.79 4.80 3.71
CA ARG A 43 20.62 5.65 3.45
C ARG A 43 21.02 7.13 3.45
N LEU A 44 20.75 7.81 2.35
CA LEU A 44 20.82 9.27 2.29
C LEU A 44 19.61 9.86 3.00
N SER A 45 19.84 10.93 3.76
CA SER A 45 18.79 11.84 4.18
C SER A 45 18.19 12.57 2.97
N THR A 46 16.99 13.14 3.14
CA THR A 46 16.33 13.93 2.09
C THR A 46 17.22 15.10 1.64
N GLU A 47 17.86 15.80 2.59
CA GLU A 47 18.73 16.93 2.29
C GLU A 47 20.00 16.49 1.53
N GLU A 48 20.62 15.38 1.91
CA GLU A 48 21.79 14.84 1.19
C GLU A 48 21.43 14.44 -0.24
N ALA A 49 20.27 13.79 -0.41
CA ALA A 49 19.79 13.38 -1.72
C ALA A 49 19.52 14.61 -2.62
N GLU A 50 18.83 15.62 -2.10
CA GLU A 50 18.55 16.87 -2.82
C GLU A 50 19.84 17.62 -3.20
N ASN A 51 20.80 17.73 -2.27
CA ASN A 51 22.09 18.37 -2.51
C ASN A 51 22.93 17.64 -3.59
N LEU A 52 22.76 16.33 -3.73
CA LEU A 52 23.39 15.52 -4.77
C LEU A 52 22.60 15.54 -6.10
N GLY A 53 21.47 16.24 -6.15
CA GLY A 53 20.63 16.38 -7.33
C GLY A 53 19.66 15.21 -7.56
N PHE A 54 19.46 14.35 -6.56
CA PHE A 54 18.42 13.31 -6.63
C PHE A 54 17.03 13.93 -6.46
N PRO A 55 16.00 13.39 -7.14
CA PRO A 55 14.63 13.88 -7.00
C PRO A 55 14.05 13.51 -5.63
N SER A 56 13.15 14.36 -5.12
CA SER A 56 12.34 14.01 -3.96
C SER A 56 11.43 12.82 -4.28
N ILE A 57 11.18 11.99 -3.28
CA ILE A 57 10.39 10.78 -3.43
C ILE A 57 9.05 10.99 -2.75
N GLU A 58 7.97 10.89 -3.51
CA GLU A 58 6.61 10.83 -2.97
C GLU A 58 6.03 9.45 -3.27
N LEU A 59 5.88 8.62 -2.24
CA LEU A 59 5.21 7.33 -2.37
C LEU A 59 3.70 7.52 -2.28
N LYS A 60 2.98 7.09 -3.32
CA LYS A 60 1.51 7.05 -3.34
C LYS A 60 1.05 5.61 -3.36
N VAL A 61 0.24 5.24 -2.37
CA VAL A 61 -0.48 3.97 -2.38
C VAL A 61 -1.85 4.21 -2.99
N LEU A 62 -2.13 3.57 -4.11
CA LEU A 62 -3.42 3.64 -4.80
C LEU A 62 -4.17 2.33 -4.59
N LEU A 63 -5.37 2.42 -4.02
CA LEU A 63 -6.27 1.29 -3.88
C LEU A 63 -7.24 1.28 -5.05
N TYR A 64 -7.18 0.25 -5.89
CA TYR A 64 -8.16 0.04 -6.96
C TYR A 64 -9.22 -0.96 -6.49
N LEU A 65 -10.46 -0.49 -6.40
CA LEU A 65 -11.60 -1.36 -6.14
C LEU A 65 -12.20 -1.83 -7.46
N GLN A 66 -12.42 -3.13 -7.55
CA GLN A 66 -13.15 -3.74 -8.65
C GLN A 66 -14.57 -4.05 -8.17
N PHE A 67 -15.55 -3.48 -8.87
CA PHE A 67 -16.95 -3.82 -8.66
C PHE A 67 -17.31 -4.99 -9.57
N TRP A 68 -17.88 -6.03 -8.98
CA TRP A 68 -18.40 -7.17 -9.74
C TRP A 68 -19.92 -7.20 -9.73
N ASP A 69 -20.49 -7.94 -10.69
CA ASP A 69 -21.95 -8.11 -10.68
C ASP A 69 -22.40 -8.95 -9.48
N ALA A 70 -23.67 -8.78 -9.08
CA ALA A 70 -24.22 -9.43 -7.89
C ALA A 70 -24.07 -10.96 -7.88
N ARG A 71 -24.00 -11.62 -9.05
CA ARG A 71 -23.83 -13.07 -9.15
C ARG A 71 -22.42 -13.49 -8.76
N VAL A 72 -21.42 -12.66 -9.01
CA VAL A 72 -20.04 -12.91 -8.59
C VAL A 72 -19.94 -12.83 -7.07
N TYR A 73 -20.50 -11.78 -6.45
CA TYR A 73 -20.52 -11.66 -4.99
C TYR A 73 -21.28 -12.82 -4.33
N GLU A 74 -22.41 -13.24 -4.90
CA GLU A 74 -23.14 -14.41 -4.41
C GLU A 74 -22.32 -15.71 -4.54
N GLY A 75 -21.62 -15.90 -5.66
CA GLY A 75 -20.72 -17.03 -5.83
C GLY A 75 -19.58 -17.05 -4.82
N LEU A 76 -18.99 -15.89 -4.50
CA LEU A 76 -17.97 -15.75 -3.46
C LEU A 76 -18.52 -16.07 -2.07
N ARG A 77 -19.74 -15.59 -1.76
CA ARG A 77 -20.42 -15.91 -0.49
C ARG A 77 -20.59 -17.42 -0.31
N GLN A 78 -21.13 -18.09 -1.33
CA GLN A 78 -21.31 -19.55 -1.30
C GLN A 78 -19.97 -20.29 -1.22
N PHE A 79 -18.93 -19.78 -1.87
CA PHE A 79 -17.59 -20.36 -1.78
C PHE A 79 -17.01 -20.25 -0.36
N HIS A 80 -17.15 -19.10 0.31
CA HIS A 80 -16.71 -18.92 1.70
C HIS A 80 -17.45 -19.87 2.64
N GLU A 81 -18.78 -19.91 2.56
CA GLU A 81 -19.63 -20.81 3.36
C GLU A 81 -19.25 -22.29 3.14
N GLY A 82 -19.05 -22.69 1.88
CA GLY A 82 -18.64 -24.06 1.53
C GLY A 82 -17.25 -24.45 2.02
N LYS A 83 -16.39 -23.47 2.33
CA LYS A 83 -15.07 -23.66 2.94
C LYS A 83 -15.10 -23.55 4.47
N GLY A 84 -16.28 -23.29 5.06
CA GLY A 84 -16.44 -23.12 6.50
C GLY A 84 -16.01 -21.75 7.02
N PHE A 85 -15.83 -20.76 6.13
CA PHE A 85 -15.57 -19.38 6.52
C PHE A 85 -16.88 -18.60 6.63
N ASP A 86 -16.96 -17.66 7.57
CA ASP A 86 -18.04 -16.67 7.60
C ASP A 86 -17.80 -15.65 6.47
N PRO A 87 -18.71 -15.54 5.48
CA PRO A 87 -18.54 -14.63 4.35
C PRO A 87 -18.52 -13.14 4.73
N TYR A 88 -18.97 -12.78 5.94
CA TYR A 88 -18.95 -11.42 6.44
C TYR A 88 -17.74 -11.14 7.34
N SER A 89 -16.87 -12.13 7.55
CA SER A 89 -15.65 -12.01 8.33
C SER A 89 -14.41 -11.74 7.45
N GLN A 90 -13.32 -11.39 8.10
CA GLN A 90 -12.00 -11.24 7.47
C GLN A 90 -11.17 -12.55 7.52
N ASP A 91 -11.76 -13.66 7.96
CA ASP A 91 -11.00 -14.87 8.29
C ASP A 91 -10.39 -15.55 7.07
N ILE A 92 -11.08 -15.52 5.93
CA ILE A 92 -10.51 -16.04 4.68
C ILE A 92 -9.31 -15.22 4.21
N ALA A 93 -9.35 -13.89 4.37
CA ALA A 93 -8.22 -13.03 4.03
C ALA A 93 -7.02 -13.30 4.93
N ARG A 94 -7.24 -13.48 6.25
CA ARG A 94 -6.19 -13.90 7.18
C ARG A 94 -5.62 -15.27 6.84
N HIS A 95 -6.48 -16.23 6.50
CA HIS A 95 -6.05 -17.58 6.12
C HIS A 95 -5.19 -17.59 4.86
N LEU A 96 -5.45 -16.68 3.91
CA LEU A 96 -4.67 -16.49 2.69
C LEU A 96 -3.49 -15.54 2.87
N GLU A 97 -3.23 -15.08 4.09
CA GLU A 97 -2.17 -14.10 4.42
C GLU A 97 -2.29 -12.80 3.61
N TYR A 98 -3.52 -12.40 3.27
CA TYR A 98 -3.80 -11.15 2.59
C TYR A 98 -3.83 -9.97 3.56
N PRO A 99 -3.34 -8.79 3.13
CA PRO A 99 -3.40 -7.58 3.93
C PRO A 99 -4.86 -7.19 4.17
N LEU A 100 -5.15 -6.76 5.40
CA LEU A 100 -6.45 -6.25 5.78
C LEU A 100 -6.44 -4.73 5.70
N PHE A 101 -7.45 -4.18 5.01
CA PHE A 101 -7.68 -2.76 4.93
C PHE A 101 -8.99 -2.45 5.66
N GLN A 102 -8.97 -1.45 6.53
CA GLN A 102 -10.18 -0.83 7.01
C GLN A 102 -10.35 0.49 6.22
N PHE A 103 -11.59 0.89 5.98
CA PHE A 103 -11.87 2.12 5.28
C PHE A 103 -12.10 3.22 6.32
N SER A 104 -11.65 4.44 6.05
CA SER A 104 -12.10 5.59 6.84
C SER A 104 -13.52 5.96 6.43
N GLU A 105 -14.29 6.57 7.35
CA GLU A 105 -15.68 6.99 7.11
C GLU A 105 -15.84 7.86 5.84
N TRP A 106 -14.80 8.63 5.47
CA TRP A 106 -14.78 9.42 4.23
C TRP A 106 -14.66 8.55 2.97
N LEU A 107 -13.82 7.51 2.98
CA LEU A 107 -13.72 6.56 1.86
C LEU A 107 -15.04 5.79 1.71
N GLU A 108 -15.66 5.36 2.81
CA GLU A 108 -16.96 4.65 2.82
C GLU A 108 -18.10 5.48 2.18
N ALA A 109 -18.12 6.80 2.39
CA ALA A 109 -19.11 7.70 1.80
C ALA A 109 -18.97 7.82 0.27
N SER A 110 -17.74 7.81 -0.26
CA SER A 110 -17.48 7.79 -1.71
C SER A 110 -17.87 6.46 -2.36
N PHE A 111 -17.79 5.35 -1.62
CA PHE A 111 -18.13 4.03 -2.15
C PHE A 111 -19.63 3.70 -2.14
N THR A 112 -20.39 4.27 -1.20
CA THR A 112 -21.85 4.07 -1.12
C THR A 112 -22.63 4.75 -2.24
N HIS A 113 -22.05 5.75 -2.92
CA HIS A 113 -22.71 6.52 -3.97
C HIS A 113 -22.45 6.04 -5.39
N GLY A 114 -21.67 4.96 -5.57
CA GLY A 114 -21.43 4.39 -6.91
C GLY A 114 -20.79 5.39 -7.90
N GLU A 115 -20.12 6.42 -7.39
CA GLU A 115 -19.33 7.30 -8.24
C GLU A 115 -18.10 6.49 -8.69
N ASN A 116 -18.07 6.18 -9.99
CA ASN A 116 -16.88 5.65 -10.63
C ASN A 116 -15.72 6.63 -10.38
N ILE A 117 -14.74 6.20 -9.60
CA ILE A 117 -13.42 6.83 -9.55
C ILE A 117 -12.63 6.39 -10.78
#